data_AF-A0A2N9FIX5-F1
#
_entry.id   AF-A0A2N9FIX5-F1
#
_cell.length_a   1.000
_cell.length_b   1.000
_cell.length_c   1.000
_cell.angle_alpha   90.00
_cell.angle_beta   90.00
_cell.angle_gamma   90.00
#
_symmetry.space_group_name_H-M   'P 1'
#
loop_
_entity.id
_entity.type
_entity.pdbx_description
1 polymer ?
#
loop_
_entity_poly.entity_id
_entity_poly.type
_entity_poly.pdbx_seq_one_letter_code
_entity_poly.pdbx_strand_id
1 'polypeptide(L)'
;MVDELQIAMLRAELLDTLSNWGHYSTYDGSYDPRTYSGKLDTLELQRIRLDTMTSELALSRAHETKRDFETVMMEVELEVTKWLGMILAKTMDPVFVGSMEVVIEEDGVVCGVCQEEMEVGDEGRMLGCMHKFHCYCIVKWLRNNATCPLCRYKVQFKEFELKI
;
A
#
# COMPACT_ATOMS: atom_id res chain seq x y z
N MET A 1 -14.65 3.38 22.75
CA MET A 1 -13.54 2.43 22.98
C MET A 1 -12.80 2.33 21.66
N VAL A 2 -11.47 2.37 21.69
CA VAL A 2 -10.66 2.25 20.47
C VAL A 2 -10.74 0.80 19.99
N ASP A 3 -10.93 0.59 18.69
CA ASP A 3 -10.92 -0.72 18.04
C ASP A 3 -9.85 -0.77 16.91
N GLU A 4 -9.66 -1.95 16.34
CA GLU A 4 -8.62 -2.19 15.32
C GLU A 4 -8.87 -1.37 14.05
N LEU A 5 -10.13 -1.16 13.68
CA LEU A 5 -10.49 -0.37 12.52
C LEU A 5 -10.06 1.09 12.72
N GLN A 6 -10.34 1.67 13.89
CA GLN A 6 -9.93 3.03 14.23
C GLN A 6 -8.40 3.17 14.20
N ILE A 7 -7.67 2.21 14.76
CA ILE A 7 -6.19 2.20 14.73
C ILE A 7 -5.69 2.12 13.27
N ALA A 8 -6.29 1.23 12.46
CA ALA A 8 -5.92 1.06 11.06
C ALA A 8 -6.19 2.31 10.22
N MET A 9 -7.30 3.02 10.45
CA MET A 9 -7.59 4.30 9.77
C MET A 9 -6.53 5.36 10.07
N LEU A 10 -6.17 5.54 11.34
CA LEU A 10 -5.13 6.50 11.72
C LEU A 10 -3.74 6.10 11.20
N ARG A 11 -3.44 4.79 11.15
CA ARG A 11 -2.21 4.28 10.51
C ARG A 11 -2.21 4.59 9.00
N ALA A 12 -3.35 4.48 8.32
CA ALA A 12 -3.46 4.82 6.91
C ALA A 12 -3.25 6.33 6.65
N GLU A 13 -3.79 7.21 7.50
CA GLU A 13 -3.56 8.66 7.43
C GLU A 13 -2.07 9.03 7.62
N LEU A 14 -1.41 8.37 8.58
CA LEU A 14 0.03 8.56 8.80
C LEU A 14 0.84 8.09 7.59
N LEU A 15 0.50 6.93 7.02
CA LEU A 15 1.15 6.43 5.80
C LEU A 15 0.96 7.36 4.62
N ASP A 16 -0.25 7.87 4.40
CA ASP A 16 -0.52 8.86 3.34
C ASP A 16 0.36 10.10 3.49
N THR A 17 0.46 10.63 4.71
CA THR A 17 1.30 11.80 5.01
C THR A 17 2.78 11.52 4.73
N LEU A 18 3.27 10.33 5.09
CA LEU A 18 4.66 9.92 4.86
C LEU A 18 4.96 9.69 3.37
N SER A 19 4.06 9.02 2.64
CA SER A 19 4.21 8.75 1.21
C SER A 19 4.08 10.00 0.35
N ASN A 20 3.25 10.96 0.78
CA ASN A 20 3.01 12.22 0.10
C ASN A 20 3.73 13.39 0.76
N TRP A 21 4.93 13.16 1.32
CA TRP A 21 5.70 14.16 2.07
C TRP A 21 5.77 15.52 1.37
N GLY A 22 5.96 15.57 0.05
CA GLY A 22 6.03 16.82 -0.71
C GLY A 22 4.76 17.70 -0.66
N HIS A 23 3.60 17.13 -0.35
CA HIS A 23 2.34 17.86 -0.19
C HIS A 23 2.10 18.37 1.24
N TYR A 24 2.70 17.72 2.24
CA TYR A 24 2.49 18.01 3.67
C TYR A 24 3.71 18.65 4.35
N SER A 25 4.87 18.57 3.71
CA SER A 25 6.13 19.10 4.19
C SER A 25 6.16 20.61 4.09
N THR A 26 6.33 21.27 5.23
CA THR A 26 6.71 22.68 5.31
C THR A 26 8.22 22.87 5.20
N TYR A 27 9.00 21.80 5.04
CA TYR A 27 10.45 21.84 4.89
C TYR A 27 10.82 22.29 3.48
N ASP A 28 11.51 23.43 3.38
CA ASP A 28 11.89 24.09 2.13
C ASP A 28 13.28 23.68 1.61
N GLY A 29 13.90 22.67 2.22
CA GLY A 29 15.23 22.19 1.84
C GLY A 29 16.38 23.09 2.31
N SER A 30 16.12 24.17 3.04
CA SER A 30 17.18 24.91 3.71
C SER A 30 17.68 24.09 4.92
N TYR A 31 18.96 23.73 4.91
CA TYR A 31 19.59 23.13 6.09
C TYR A 31 19.72 24.22 7.17
N ASP A 32 18.82 24.23 8.15
CA ASP A 32 18.92 25.08 9.34
C ASP A 32 19.46 24.26 10.54
N PRO A 33 20.73 24.46 10.94
CA PRO A 33 21.33 23.79 12.09
C PRO A 33 20.62 24.02 13.44
N ARG A 34 19.70 24.99 13.52
CA ARG A 34 18.90 25.26 14.73
C ARG A 34 17.65 24.38 14.84
N THR A 35 17.26 23.70 13.77
CA THR A 35 16.02 22.91 13.74
C THR A 35 16.21 21.44 14.12
N TYR A 36 17.42 20.88 13.98
CA TYR A 36 17.74 19.54 14.48
C TYR A 36 17.91 19.56 16.01
N SER A 37 16.79 19.50 16.71
CA SER A 37 16.72 19.59 18.18
C SER A 37 16.84 18.25 18.90
N GLY A 38 17.04 17.14 18.16
CA GLY A 38 17.03 15.78 18.73
C GLY A 38 15.67 15.38 19.34
N LYS A 39 14.62 16.17 19.14
CA LYS A 39 13.24 15.83 19.49
C LYS A 39 12.66 14.96 18.38
N LEU A 40 11.98 13.88 18.77
CA LEU A 40 11.18 13.09 17.83
C LEU A 40 10.32 14.03 16.98
N ASP A 41 10.32 13.79 15.68
CA ASP A 41 9.44 14.56 14.80
C ASP A 41 7.96 14.24 15.10
N THR A 42 7.06 15.10 14.64
CA THR A 42 5.62 14.95 14.93
C THR A 42 5.02 13.65 14.40
N LEU A 43 5.58 13.08 13.33
CA LEU A 43 5.10 11.87 12.68
C LEU A 43 5.62 10.62 13.40
N GLU A 44 6.85 10.66 13.92
CA GLU A 44 7.39 9.66 14.84
C GLU A 44 6.57 9.58 16.13
N LEU A 45 6.17 10.73 16.69
CA LEU A 45 5.26 10.77 17.85
C LEU A 45 3.89 10.16 17.52
N GLN A 46 3.35 10.44 16.34
CA GLN A 46 2.10 9.83 15.88
C GLN A 46 2.24 8.31 15.72
N ARG A 47 3.35 7.82 15.16
CA ARG A 47 3.64 6.38 15.05
C ARG A 47 3.64 5.71 16.42
N ILE A 48 4.42 6.24 17.37
CA ILE A 48 4.50 5.69 18.73
C ILE A 48 3.14 5.69 19.42
N ARG A 49 2.35 6.75 19.23
CA ARG A 49 0.98 6.82 19.76
C ARG A 49 0.12 5.67 19.24
N LEU A 50 0.19 5.35 17.95
CA LEU A 50 -0.58 4.27 17.36
C LEU A 50 -0.13 2.89 17.87
N ASP A 51 1.16 2.70 18.10
CA ASP A 51 1.69 1.47 18.69
C ASP A 51 1.26 1.31 20.15
N THR A 52 1.22 2.43 20.89
CA THR A 52 0.70 2.47 22.26
C THR A 52 -0.79 2.11 22.29
N MET A 53 -1.60 2.71 21.42
CA MET A 53 -3.04 2.38 21.30
C MET A 53 -3.27 0.90 20.97
N THR A 54 -2.44 0.31 20.12
CA THR A 54 -2.49 -1.12 19.79
C THR A 54 -2.21 -1.98 21.03
N SER A 55 -1.17 -1.62 21.78
CA SER A 55 -0.78 -2.31 23.02
C SER A 55 -1.84 -2.20 24.12
N GLU A 56 -2.45 -1.03 24.27
CA GLU A 56 -3.54 -0.80 25.25
C GLU A 56 -4.79 -1.63 24.91
N LEU A 57 -5.16 -1.71 23.63
CA LEU A 57 -6.27 -2.56 23.17
C LEU A 57 -5.99 -4.04 23.45
N ALA A 58 -4.79 -4.51 23.12
CA ALA A 58 -4.37 -5.88 23.40
C ALA A 58 -4.37 -6.19 24.90
N LEU A 59 -3.91 -5.25 25.73
CA LEU A 59 -3.89 -5.40 27.18
C LEU A 59 -5.31 -5.51 27.76
N SER A 60 -6.24 -4.64 27.34
CA SER A 60 -7.66 -4.71 27.77
C SER A 60 -8.25 -6.08 27.43
N ARG A 61 -8.05 -6.56 26.21
CA ARG A 61 -8.57 -7.86 25.75
C ARG A 61 -7.92 -9.05 26.44
N ALA A 62 -6.61 -9.00 26.68
CA ALA A 62 -5.92 -10.05 27.44
C ALA A 62 -6.49 -10.16 28.86
N HIS A 63 -6.76 -9.03 29.51
CA HIS A 63 -7.43 -8.99 30.82
C HIS A 63 -8.85 -9.54 30.79
N GLU A 64 -9.67 -9.09 29.82
CA GLU A 64 -11.07 -9.52 29.68
C GLU A 64 -11.19 -11.02 29.38
N THR A 65 -10.34 -11.52 28.48
CA THR A 65 -10.35 -12.93 28.04
C THR A 65 -9.51 -13.85 28.92
N LYS A 66 -8.72 -13.29 29.86
CA LYS A 66 -7.74 -13.99 30.71
C LYS A 66 -6.74 -14.82 29.90
N ARG A 67 -6.34 -14.30 28.75
CA ARG A 67 -5.36 -14.93 27.85
C ARG A 67 -3.99 -14.27 28.03
N ASP A 68 -2.97 -14.97 27.57
CA ASP A 68 -1.61 -14.43 27.49
C ASP A 68 -1.56 -13.15 26.63
N PHE A 69 -0.85 -12.14 27.11
CA PHE A 69 -0.80 -10.82 26.47
C PHE A 69 -0.10 -10.89 25.11
N GLU A 70 1.01 -11.62 25.00
CA GLU A 70 1.78 -11.71 23.76
C GLU A 70 0.94 -12.33 22.63
N THR A 71 0.21 -13.40 22.94
CA THR A 71 -0.73 -14.04 22.02
C THR A 71 -1.82 -13.06 21.55
N VAL A 72 -2.45 -12.33 22.47
CA VAL A 72 -3.51 -11.36 22.13
C VAL A 72 -2.94 -10.16 21.36
N MET A 73 -1.73 -9.72 21.67
CA MET A 73 -1.05 -8.65 20.94
C MET A 73 -0.86 -9.04 19.47
N MET A 74 -0.37 -10.24 19.18
CA MET A 74 -0.21 -10.74 17.81
C MET A 74 -1.55 -10.80 17.06
N GLU A 75 -2.63 -11.22 17.74
CA GLU A 75 -3.98 -11.26 17.14
C GLU A 75 -4.49 -9.85 16.81
N VAL A 76 -4.34 -8.90 17.74
CA VAL A 76 -4.74 -7.49 17.54
C VAL A 76 -3.92 -6.86 16.41
N GLU A 77 -2.61 -7.05 16.39
CA GLU A 77 -1.75 -6.56 15.32
C GLU A 77 -2.14 -7.13 13.95
N LEU A 78 -2.45 -8.43 13.90
CA LEU A 78 -2.93 -9.08 12.69
C LEU A 78 -4.24 -8.45 12.20
N GLU A 79 -5.21 -8.23 13.09
CA GLU A 79 -6.50 -7.61 12.72
C GLU A 79 -6.34 -6.15 12.28
N VAL A 80 -5.52 -5.35 12.98
CA VAL A 80 -5.18 -3.99 12.55
C VAL A 80 -4.53 -4.02 11.16
N THR A 81 -3.64 -4.97 10.90
CA THR A 81 -2.95 -5.11 9.62
C THR A 81 -3.91 -5.50 8.49
N LYS A 82 -4.86 -6.40 8.76
CA LYS A 82 -5.92 -6.75 7.80
C LYS A 82 -6.77 -5.53 7.44
N TRP A 83 -7.25 -4.79 8.44
CA TRP A 83 -8.00 -3.56 8.23
C TRP A 83 -7.21 -2.53 7.43
N LEU A 84 -5.94 -2.33 7.79
CA LEU A 84 -5.05 -1.41 7.10
C LEU A 84 -4.90 -1.80 5.62
N GLY A 85 -4.64 -3.09 5.34
CA GLY A 85 -4.57 -3.62 3.99
C GLY A 85 -5.85 -3.39 3.19
N MET A 86 -7.02 -3.57 3.80
CA MET A 86 -8.31 -3.29 3.16
C MET A 86 -8.52 -1.80 2.87
N ILE A 87 -8.13 -0.91 3.79
CA ILE A 87 -8.22 0.54 3.59
C ILE A 87 -7.33 0.97 2.42
N LEU A 88 -6.06 0.54 2.42
CA LEU A 88 -5.11 0.85 1.36
C LEU A 88 -5.49 0.21 0.02
N ALA A 89 -6.15 -0.95 0.02
CA ALA A 89 -6.65 -1.55 -1.21
C ALA A 89 -7.74 -0.71 -1.90
N LYS A 90 -8.52 0.09 -1.14
CA LYS A 90 -9.53 1.00 -1.71
C LYS A 90 -8.92 2.23 -2.37
N THR A 91 -7.71 2.63 -1.96
CA THR A 91 -7.00 3.77 -2.55
C THR A 91 -6.18 3.37 -3.77
N MET A 92 -5.90 2.07 -3.95
CA MET A 92 -5.33 1.56 -5.19
C MET A 92 -6.36 1.65 -6.33
N ASP A 93 -5.99 2.28 -7.45
CA ASP A 93 -6.81 2.28 -8.66
C ASP A 93 -7.11 0.81 -9.06
N PRO A 94 -8.38 0.40 -9.23
CA PRO A 94 -8.75 -0.96 -9.60
C PRO A 94 -8.03 -1.47 -10.86
N VAL A 95 -7.59 -0.56 -11.72
CA VAL A 95 -6.80 -0.87 -12.91
C VAL A 95 -5.44 -1.50 -12.56
N PHE A 96 -4.88 -1.19 -11.40
CA PHE A 96 -3.64 -1.80 -10.92
C PHE A 96 -3.87 -3.21 -10.36
N VAL A 97 -5.08 -3.54 -9.94
CA VAL A 97 -5.42 -4.87 -9.42
C VAL A 97 -5.30 -5.90 -10.55
N GLY A 98 -4.34 -6.81 -10.43
CA GLY A 98 -4.06 -7.85 -11.43
C GLY A 98 -2.93 -7.52 -12.42
N SER A 99 -2.20 -6.43 -12.18
CA SER A 99 -0.92 -6.12 -12.83
C SER A 99 0.18 -5.87 -11.79
N MET A 100 1.40 -6.30 -12.07
CA MET A 100 2.58 -6.09 -11.23
C MET A 100 3.53 -5.12 -11.90
N GLU A 101 4.12 -4.20 -11.14
CA GLU A 101 5.22 -3.37 -11.64
C GLU A 101 6.45 -4.26 -11.88
N VAL A 102 7.11 -4.02 -13.00
CA VAL A 102 8.30 -4.74 -13.43
C VAL A 102 9.28 -3.76 -14.04
N VAL A 103 10.56 -4.03 -13.85
CA VAL A 103 11.62 -3.38 -14.62
C VAL A 103 11.92 -4.29 -15.81
N ILE A 104 12.09 -3.70 -17.00
CA ILE A 104 12.46 -4.47 -18.19
C ILE A 104 13.93 -4.87 -18.09
N GLU A 105 14.19 -6.18 -18.05
CA GLU A 105 15.54 -6.75 -17.90
C GLU A 105 16.15 -7.22 -19.22
N GLU A 106 15.36 -7.30 -20.29
CA GLU A 106 15.74 -7.87 -21.58
C GLU A 106 15.40 -6.91 -22.72
N ASP A 107 16.27 -6.81 -23.72
CA ASP A 107 16.01 -6.08 -24.97
C ASP A 107 14.95 -6.79 -25.82
N GLY A 108 14.32 -6.06 -26.76
CA GLY A 108 13.35 -6.62 -27.69
C GLY A 108 11.95 -6.85 -27.10
N VAL A 109 11.67 -6.35 -25.90
CA VAL A 109 10.32 -6.36 -25.34
C VAL A 109 9.50 -5.28 -26.04
N VAL A 110 8.42 -5.68 -26.73
CA VAL A 110 7.53 -4.75 -27.44
C VAL A 110 6.21 -4.61 -26.69
N CYS A 111 5.79 -3.37 -26.46
CA CYS A 111 4.50 -3.08 -25.85
C CYS A 111 3.36 -3.42 -26.83
N GLY A 112 2.55 -4.42 -26.51
CA GLY A 112 1.43 -4.86 -27.36
C GLY A 112 0.26 -3.87 -27.51
N VAL A 113 0.36 -2.66 -26.93
CA VAL A 113 -0.65 -1.59 -27.02
C VAL A 113 -0.21 -0.46 -27.94
N CYS A 114 0.97 0.13 -27.72
CA CYS A 114 1.51 1.19 -28.60
C CYS A 114 2.38 0.66 -29.74
N GLN A 115 2.77 -0.62 -29.69
CA GLN A 115 3.67 -1.28 -30.67
C GLN A 115 5.09 -0.69 -30.70
N GLU A 116 5.48 0.02 -29.65
CA GLU A 116 6.84 0.53 -29.46
C GLU A 116 7.65 -0.44 -28.58
N GLU A 117 8.97 -0.43 -28.79
CA GLU A 117 9.92 -1.18 -27.96
C GLU A 117 10.03 -0.56 -26.56
N MET A 118 10.23 -1.40 -25.56
CA MET A 118 10.49 -1.02 -24.18
C MET A 118 11.97 -1.24 -23.91
N GLU A 119 12.67 -0.24 -23.38
CA GLU A 119 14.11 -0.29 -23.17
C GLU A 119 14.46 -1.00 -21.86
N VAL A 120 15.65 -1.61 -21.79
CA VAL A 120 16.15 -2.19 -20.55
C VAL A 120 16.30 -1.10 -19.48
N GLY A 121 15.71 -1.33 -18.31
CA GLY A 121 15.61 -0.36 -17.24
C GLY A 121 14.29 0.41 -17.21
N ASP A 122 13.45 0.32 -18.24
CA ASP A 122 12.12 0.94 -18.23
C ASP A 122 11.21 0.32 -17.18
N GLU A 123 10.37 1.17 -16.58
CA GLU A 123 9.28 0.75 -15.71
C GLU A 123 8.06 0.36 -16.54
N GLY A 124 7.66 -0.90 -16.40
CA GLY A 124 6.51 -1.48 -17.06
C GLY A 124 5.55 -2.14 -16.08
N ARG A 125 4.46 -2.66 -16.64
CA ARG A 125 3.50 -3.51 -15.92
C ARG A 125 3.32 -4.84 -16.62
N MET A 126 3.34 -5.89 -15.81
CA MET A 126 3.13 -7.27 -16.23
C MET A 126 1.79 -7.79 -15.73
N LEU A 127 1.00 -8.40 -16.61
CA LEU A 127 -0.25 -9.06 -16.23
C LEU A 127 0.02 -10.48 -15.71
N GLY A 128 -0.97 -11.10 -15.05
CA GLY A 128 -0.87 -12.51 -14.60
C GLY A 128 -0.64 -13.56 -15.71
N CYS A 129 -0.77 -13.16 -16.98
CA CYS A 129 -0.39 -13.97 -18.14
C CYS A 129 1.05 -13.72 -18.62
N MET A 130 1.89 -13.03 -17.83
CA MET A 130 3.29 -12.71 -18.07
C MET A 130 3.58 -11.74 -19.23
N HIS A 131 2.56 -11.12 -19.84
CA HIS A 131 2.76 -10.10 -20.86
C HIS A 131 3.08 -8.74 -20.23
N LYS A 132 4.11 -8.08 -20.75
CA LYS A 132 4.64 -6.78 -20.29
C LYS A 132 4.17 -5.65 -21.21
N PHE A 133 3.93 -4.47 -20.62
CA PHE A 133 3.46 -3.27 -21.31
C PHE A 133 3.98 -2.02 -20.58
N HIS A 134 4.07 -0.88 -21.27
CA HIS A 134 4.23 0.40 -20.59
C HIS A 134 3.10 0.63 -19.59
N CYS A 135 3.45 1.17 -18.40
CA CYS A 135 2.49 1.47 -17.34
C CYS A 135 1.28 2.26 -17.86
N TYR A 136 1.51 3.38 -18.55
CA TYR A 136 0.45 4.22 -19.10
C TYR A 136 -0.44 3.46 -20.11
N CYS A 137 0.17 2.69 -21.01
CA CYS A 137 -0.52 1.99 -22.08
C CYS A 137 -1.50 0.93 -21.53
N ILE A 138 -1.04 0.09 -20.60
CA ILE A 138 -1.89 -0.96 -20.06
C ILE A 138 -2.96 -0.41 -19.11
N VAL A 139 -2.65 0.62 -18.34
CA VAL A 139 -3.64 1.30 -17.49
C VAL A 139 -4.76 1.88 -18.33
N LYS A 140 -4.42 2.59 -19.41
CA LYS A 140 -5.41 3.16 -20.34
C LYS A 140 -6.27 2.08 -20.99
N TRP A 141 -5.68 0.94 -21.35
CA TRP A 141 -6.42 -0.20 -21.91
C TRP A 141 -7.39 -0.82 -20.89
N LEU A 142 -6.91 -1.08 -19.68
CA LEU A 142 -7.65 -1.77 -18.62
C LEU A 142 -8.82 -0.96 -18.06
N ARG A 143 -8.80 0.37 -18.20
CA ARG A 143 -9.96 1.22 -17.88
C ARG A 143 -11.22 0.87 -18.69
N ASN A 144 -11.04 0.34 -19.90
CA ASN A 144 -12.16 0.00 -20.80
C ASN A 144 -12.29 -1.50 -21.04
N ASN A 145 -11.27 -2.30 -20.70
CA ASN A 145 -11.19 -3.73 -21.05
C ASN A 145 -10.65 -4.54 -19.87
N ALA A 146 -11.30 -5.64 -19.48
CA ALA A 146 -10.80 -6.51 -18.42
C ALA A 146 -9.90 -7.66 -18.93
N THR A 147 -9.23 -7.48 -20.08
CA THR A 147 -8.48 -8.56 -20.75
C THR A 147 -7.14 -8.10 -21.31
N CYS A 148 -6.14 -8.99 -21.30
CA CYS A 148 -4.85 -8.77 -21.94
C CYS A 148 -5.01 -8.45 -23.45
N PRO A 149 -4.36 -7.38 -23.97
CA PRO A 149 -4.35 -7.05 -25.40
C PRO A 149 -3.80 -8.17 -26.31
N LEU A 150 -2.85 -8.96 -25.80
CA LEU A 150 -2.13 -9.97 -26.56
C LEU A 150 -2.83 -11.34 -26.57
N CYS A 151 -3.26 -11.83 -25.40
CA CYS A 151 -3.78 -13.19 -25.26
C CYS A 151 -5.23 -13.27 -24.77
N ARG A 152 -5.89 -12.12 -24.55
CA ARG A 152 -7.27 -12.04 -24.01
C ARG A 152 -7.47 -12.68 -22.63
N TYR A 153 -6.38 -13.00 -21.92
CA TYR A 153 -6.43 -13.43 -20.53
C TYR A 153 -7.24 -12.43 -19.71
N LYS A 154 -8.27 -12.91 -19.00
CA LYS A 154 -9.14 -12.06 -18.18
C LYS A 154 -8.40 -11.69 -16.90
N VAL A 155 -8.21 -10.39 -16.68
CA VAL A 155 -7.64 -9.87 -15.45
C VAL A 155 -8.66 -10.11 -14.34
N GLN A 156 -8.26 -10.91 -13.33
CA GLN A 156 -9.13 -11.23 -12.20
C GLN A 156 -8.99 -10.15 -11.13
N PHE A 157 -10.04 -9.35 -10.96
CA PHE A 157 -10.21 -8.49 -9.81
C PHE A 157 -10.77 -9.37 -8.69
N LYS A 158 -9.95 -9.77 -7.72
CA LYS A 158 -10.49 -10.40 -6.51
C LYS A 158 -11.08 -9.29 -5.66
N GLU A 159 -12.41 -9.18 -5.64
CA GLU A 159 -13.09 -8.51 -4.54
C GLU A 159 -12.77 -9.29 -3.28
N PHE A 160 -12.12 -8.65 -2.32
CA PHE A 160 -11.90 -9.23 -1.00
C PHE A 160 -13.24 -9.23 -0.24
N GLU A 161 -14.13 -10.19 -0.54
CA GLU A 161 -15.23 -10.52 0.35
C GLU A 161 -14.69 -11.36 1.51
N LEU A 162 -14.27 -10.69 2.58
CA LEU A 162 -13.96 -11.37 3.84
C LEU A 162 -15.24 -11.48 4.66
N LYS A 163 -15.80 -12.69 4.71
CA LYS A 163 -16.76 -13.07 5.74
C LYS A 163 -15.99 -13.23 7.04
N ILE A 164 -16.09 -12.21 7.89
CA ILE A 164 -15.65 -12.25 9.29
C ILE A 164 -16.83 -12.68 10.14
#